data_AF-A0AB36YI21-F1
#
_entry.id   AF-A0AB36YI21-F1
#
_cell.length_a   1.000
_cell.length_b   1.000
_cell.length_c   1.000
_cell.angle_alpha   90.00
_cell.angle_beta   90.00
_cell.angle_gamma   90.00
#
_symmetry.space_group_name_H-M   'P 1'
#
loop_
_entity.id
_entity.type
_entity.pdbx_description
1 polymer ?
#
loop_
_entity_poly.entity_id
_entity_poly.type
_entity_poly.pdbx_seq_one_letter_code
_entity_poly.pdbx_strand_id
1 'polypeptide(L)' 'AGVPLSVNQLQDLGVRRISVGSSLARAALGAFHRAALEIRNEGTFGYGEQALPFAQLNDLFRR' A
#
# COMPACT_ATOMS: atom_id res chain seq x y z
N ALA A 1 13.34 2.16 -9.36
CA ALA A 1 12.37 1.08 -9.10
C ALA A 1 13.10 -0.25 -9.13
N GLY A 2 12.60 -1.29 -8.44
CA GLY A 2 13.19 -2.63 -8.47
C GLY A 2 12.87 -3.36 -9.78
N VAL A 3 13.48 -4.53 -9.98
CA VAL A 3 13.21 -5.42 -11.12
C VAL A 3 11.80 -6.02 -10.93
N PRO A 4 10.94 -6.05 -11.97
CA PRO A 4 9.56 -6.54 -11.86
C PRO A 4 9.50 -8.08 -11.88
N LEU A 5 10.11 -8.71 -10.87
CA LEU A 5 10.03 -10.15 -10.66
C LEU A 5 8.93 -10.46 -9.65
N SER A 6 8.15 -11.49 -9.92
CA SER A 6 7.21 -12.06 -8.94
C SER A 6 7.98 -12.80 -7.84
N VAL A 7 7.29 -13.08 -6.73
CA VAL A 7 7.85 -13.91 -5.64
C VAL A 7 8.28 -15.28 -6.17
N ASN A 8 7.47 -15.90 -7.04
CA ASN A 8 7.77 -17.20 -7.64
C ASN A 8 9.02 -17.14 -8.51
N GLN A 9 9.16 -16.10 -9.36
CA GLN A 9 10.36 -15.93 -10.18
C GLN A 9 11.63 -15.75 -9.31
N LEU A 10 11.51 -15.05 -8.19
CA LEU A 10 12.62 -14.92 -7.24
C LEU A 10 12.95 -16.27 -6.58
N GLN A 11 11.94 -17.07 -6.23
CA GLN A 11 12.14 -18.43 -5.71
C GLN A 11 12.80 -19.35 -6.74
N ASP A 12 12.38 -19.31 -8.01
CA ASP A 12 12.97 -20.11 -9.09
C ASP A 12 14.46 -19.77 -9.30
N LEU A 13 14.85 -18.53 -8.99
CA LEU A 13 16.25 -18.07 -9.01
C LEU A 13 17.03 -18.38 -7.72
N GLY A 14 16.42 -19.10 -6.77
CA GLY A 14 17.06 -19.50 -5.51
C GLY A 14 17.11 -18.42 -4.42
N VAL A 15 16.33 -17.34 -4.55
CA VAL A 15 16.25 -16.30 -3.52
C VAL A 15 15.59 -16.86 -2.25
N ARG A 16 16.26 -16.70 -1.10
CA ARG A 16 15.72 -17.17 0.20
C ARG A 16 14.95 -16.13 1.00
N ARG A 17 15.17 -14.84 0.75
CA ARG A 17 14.52 -13.73 1.47
C ARG A 17 14.37 -12.52 0.57
N ILE A 18 13.18 -11.92 0.59
CA ILE A 18 12.86 -10.71 -0.16
C ILE A 18 12.70 -9.56 0.84
N SER A 19 13.45 -8.47 0.63
CA SER A 19 13.24 -7.22 1.36
C SER A 19 12.47 -6.24 0.48
N VAL A 20 11.52 -5.53 1.08
CA VAL A 20 10.74 -4.48 0.40
C VAL A 20 11.28 -3.08 0.68
N GLY A 21 12.27 -2.94 1.57
CA GLY A 21 12.78 -1.65 2.03
C GLY A 21 11.65 -0.72 2.47
N SER A 22 11.70 0.55 2.05
CA SER A 22 10.66 1.55 2.35
C SER A 22 9.45 1.51 1.41
N SER A 23 9.33 0.52 0.52
CA SER A 23 8.32 0.57 -0.55
C SER A 23 6.88 0.57 -0.04
N LEU A 24 6.55 -0.25 0.97
CA LEU A 24 5.20 -0.27 1.57
C LEU A 24 4.85 1.06 2.25
N ALA A 25 5.79 1.62 3.02
CA ALA A 25 5.60 2.93 3.66
C ALA A 25 5.37 4.03 2.62
N ARG A 26 6.15 4.04 1.53
CA ARG A 26 5.96 5.02 0.44
C ARG A 26 4.66 4.78 -0.34
N ALA A 27 4.19 3.54 -0.47
CA ALA A 27 2.89 3.25 -1.08
C ALA A 27 1.74 3.85 -0.25
N ALA A 28 1.79 3.68 1.08
CA ALA A 28 0.83 4.28 2.01
C ALA A 28 0.87 5.82 1.95
N LEU A 29 2.07 6.41 2.03
CA LEU A 29 2.24 7.87 1.92
C LEU A 29 1.81 8.41 0.56
N GLY A 30 1.97 7.64 -0.52
CA GLY A 30 1.48 8.01 -1.84
C GLY A 30 -0.04 8.07 -1.91
N ALA A 31 -0.75 7.10 -1.29
CA ALA A 31 -2.21 7.13 -1.19
C ALA A 31 -2.69 8.31 -0.33
N PHE A 32 -2.04 8.53 0.82
CA PHE A 32 -2.30 9.67 1.69
C PHE A 32 -2.12 11.01 0.96
N HIS A 33 -1.01 11.18 0.23
CA HIS A 33 -0.74 12.39 -0.52
C HIS A 33 -1.80 12.64 -1.60
N ARG A 34 -2.26 11.60 -2.33
CA ARG A 34 -3.36 11.75 -3.30
C ARG A 34 -4.67 12.18 -2.63
N ALA A 35 -5.03 11.59 -1.50
CA ALA A 35 -6.21 12.01 -0.73
C ALA A 35 -6.09 13.47 -0.27
N ALA A 36 -4.91 13.88 0.22
CA ALA A 36 -4.68 15.27 0.63
C ALA A 36 -4.78 16.25 -0.54
N LEU A 37 -4.30 15.88 -1.73
CA LEU A 37 -4.45 16.67 -2.95
C LEU A 37 -5.91 16.78 -3.39
N GLU A 38 -6.68 15.69 -3.33
CA GLU A 38 -8.11 15.70 -3.64
C GLU A 38 -8.85 16.69 -2.73
N ILE A 39 -8.68 16.55 -1.41
CA ILE A 39 -9.33 17.44 -0.43
C ILE A 39 -8.96 18.90 -0.71
N ARG A 40 -7.67 19.18 -0.95
CA ARG A 40 -7.18 20.55 -1.13
C ARG A 40 -7.62 21.18 -2.45
N ASN A 41 -7.56 20.43 -3.54
CA ASN A 41 -7.73 20.97 -4.88
C ASN A 41 -9.18 20.86 -5.38
N GLU A 42 -9.90 19.81 -4.97
CA GLU A 42 -11.23 19.46 -5.48
C GLU A 42 -12.32 19.57 -4.39
N GLY A 43 -11.94 19.55 -3.11
CA GLY A 43 -12.90 19.65 -2.00
C GLY A 43 -13.77 18.39 -1.82
N THR A 44 -13.34 17.26 -2.38
CA THR A 44 -14.05 15.98 -2.34
C THR A 44 -13.34 14.95 -1.46
N PHE A 45 -14.03 13.84 -1.18
CA PHE A 45 -13.59 12.78 -0.27
C PHE A 45 -13.70 11.37 -0.89
N GLY A 46 -13.68 11.29 -2.22
CA GLY A 46 -13.79 10.05 -2.99
C GLY A 46 -12.66 9.04 -2.71
N TYR A 47 -11.49 9.49 -2.24
CA TYR A 47 -10.44 8.59 -1.74
C TYR A 47 -10.93 7.60 -0.67
N GLY A 48 -12.01 7.93 0.05
CA GLY A 48 -12.61 7.07 1.07
C GLY A 48 -13.09 5.72 0.51
N GLU A 49 -13.51 5.66 -0.75
CA GLU A 49 -13.96 4.42 -1.42
C GLU A 49 -12.83 3.40 -1.59
N GLN A 50 -11.57 3.84 -1.55
CA GLN A 50 -10.39 2.97 -1.64
C GLN A 50 -9.79 2.64 -0.26
N ALA A 51 -10.31 3.25 0.81
CA ALA A 51 -9.81 3.01 2.16
C ALA A 51 -10.28 1.66 2.70
N LEU A 52 -9.47 1.03 3.55
CA LEU A 52 -9.87 -0.17 4.27
C LEU A 52 -11.07 0.16 5.18
N PRO A 53 -12.18 -0.60 5.11
CA PRO A 53 -13.32 -0.38 5.99
C PRO A 53 -12.95 -0.49 7.46
N PHE A 54 -13.55 0.36 8.30
CA PHE A 54 -13.31 0.35 9.75
C PHE A 54 -13.54 -1.02 10.40
N ALA A 55 -14.55 -1.76 9.97
CA ALA A 55 -14.81 -3.12 10.47
C ALA A 55 -13.61 -4.06 10.22
N GLN A 56 -13.03 -4.01 9.03
CA GLN A 56 -11.86 -4.82 8.68
C GLN A 56 -10.62 -4.40 9.45
N LEU A 57 -10.41 -3.09 9.64
CA LEU A 57 -9.33 -2.59 10.49
C LEU A 57 -9.47 -3.07 11.94
N ASN A 58 -10.69 -3.00 12.50
CA ASN A 58 -10.96 -3.46 13.85
C ASN A 58 -10.73 -4.98 13.99
N ASP A 59 -11.10 -5.77 12.99
CA ASP A 59 -10.84 -7.21 12.98
C ASP A 59 -9.33 -7.51 12.90
N LEU A 60 -8.56 -6.75 12.10
CA LEU A 60 -7.09 -6.88 12.04
C LEU A 60 -6.39 -6.60 13.39
N PHE A 61 -6.97 -5.72 14.20
CA PHE A 61 -6.41 -5.36 15.52
C PHE A 61 -7.02 -6.13 16.68
N ARG A 62 -8.04 -6.97 16.42
CA ARG A 62 -8.61 -7.85 17.44
C ARG A 62 -7.58 -8.94 17.76
N ARG A 63 -7.29 -9.11 19.05
CA ARG A 63 -6.40 -10.16 19.56
C ARG A 63 -7.11 -11.51 19.56
#